data_AF-A0A7C3E2K1-F1
#
_entry.id   AF-A0A7C3E2K1-F1
#
_cell.length_a   1.000
_cell.length_b   1.000
_cell.length_c   1.000
_cell.angle_alpha   90.00
_cell.angle_beta   90.00
_cell.angle_gamma   90.00
#
_symmetry.space_group_name_H-M   'P 1'
#
loop_
_entity.id
_entity.type
_entity.pdbx_description
1 polymer ?
#
loop_
_entity_poly.entity_id
_entity_poly.type
_entity_poly.pdbx_seq_one_letter_code
_entity_poly.pdbx_strand_id
1 'polypeptide(L)'
;MEERKKRLGELKKKQESYETRLLQLYKSLGQEALASGLFQDNSCMDERTEYNRLYREQGALNERVEKLKTLLETERAVKADHTRLLHTIKVDERDLALQEIALGVSILASSLVPESIFALKQQYEALIHQLEETEDHIALVEQEESKDFFSFIGKQTRKLVLTASRSGKEREIKKLSQKAGELLLQTELGDYELQEESASLMKLAGETLERLHGERAELAELNQSLEALHKEMQELGLKDSPPRALKNLERQYQKIIDELDILFERMGKKLARSDAASLTPEGQDLLHEIHLVQADLAIIGRNIEILTTELRIAQLQKEISKLKETIRVHDERQKREGQIIADAQQKISELSETIQQLQRVLE
;
A
#
# COMPACT_ATOMS: atom_id res chain seq x y z
N MET A 1 -36.80 -18.72 -33.96
CA MET A 1 -36.12 -17.39 -33.88
C MET A 1 -35.24 -17.28 -32.65
N GLU A 2 -35.72 -17.67 -31.47
CA GLU A 2 -34.93 -17.62 -30.22
C GLU A 2 -33.71 -18.53 -30.22
N GLU A 3 -33.85 -19.77 -30.71
CA GLU A 3 -32.72 -20.71 -30.85
C GLU A 3 -31.60 -20.18 -31.75
N ARG A 4 -31.94 -19.53 -32.88
CA ARG A 4 -30.96 -18.90 -33.78
C ARG A 4 -30.24 -17.73 -33.12
N LYS A 5 -30.95 -16.91 -32.34
CA LYS A 5 -30.34 -15.82 -31.54
C LYS A 5 -29.41 -16.38 -30.46
N LYS A 6 -29.81 -17.46 -29.78
CA LYS A 6 -28.99 -18.15 -28.78
C LYS A 6 -27.70 -18.70 -29.39
N ARG A 7 -27.80 -19.39 -30.52
CA ARG A 7 -26.65 -19.93 -31.26
C ARG A 7 -25.71 -18.84 -31.76
N LEU A 8 -26.24 -17.69 -32.19
CA LEU A 8 -25.43 -16.52 -32.53
C LEU A 8 -24.65 -15.99 -31.32
N GLY A 9 -25.28 -15.93 -30.14
CA GLY A 9 -24.63 -15.53 -28.90
C GLY A 9 -23.51 -16.50 -28.48
N GLU A 10 -23.73 -17.80 -28.61
CA GLU A 10 -22.72 -18.83 -28.32
C GLU A 10 -21.52 -18.75 -29.28
N LEU A 11 -21.77 -18.52 -30.58
CA LEU A 11 -20.70 -18.35 -31.56
C LEU A 11 -19.87 -17.08 -31.32
N LYS A 12 -20.50 -15.97 -30.93
CA LYS A 12 -19.77 -14.74 -30.55
C LYS A 12 -18.86 -14.94 -29.34
N LYS A 13 -19.36 -15.62 -28.29
CA LYS A 13 -18.53 -15.97 -27.14
C LYS A 13 -17.36 -16.89 -27.51
N LYS A 14 -17.59 -17.86 -28.40
CA LYS A 14 -16.53 -18.71 -28.93
C LYS A 14 -15.51 -17.91 -29.74
N GLN A 15 -15.96 -16.95 -30.56
CA GLN A 15 -15.08 -16.06 -31.30
C GLN A 15 -14.17 -15.26 -30.35
N GLU A 16 -14.73 -14.59 -29.34
CA GLU A 16 -13.96 -13.83 -28.34
C GLU A 16 -12.91 -14.70 -27.61
N SER A 17 -13.29 -15.93 -27.25
CA SER A 17 -12.38 -16.89 -26.60
C SER A 17 -11.24 -17.32 -27.53
N TYR A 18 -11.53 -17.58 -28.81
CA TYR A 18 -10.51 -17.97 -29.79
C TYR A 18 -9.60 -16.79 -30.16
N GLU A 19 -10.13 -15.57 -30.25
CA GLU A 19 -9.34 -14.35 -30.46
C GLU A 19 -8.37 -14.10 -29.29
N THR A 20 -8.81 -14.34 -28.06
CA THR A 20 -7.96 -14.25 -26.87
C THR A 20 -6.86 -15.31 -26.88
N ARG A 21 -7.20 -16.56 -27.21
CA ARG A 21 -6.22 -17.65 -27.35
C ARG A 21 -5.21 -17.34 -28.45
N LEU A 22 -5.67 -16.84 -29.59
CA LEU A 22 -4.81 -16.48 -30.71
C LEU A 22 -3.79 -15.39 -30.32
N LEU A 23 -4.22 -14.40 -29.54
CA LEU A 23 -3.35 -13.37 -28.97
C LEU A 23 -2.25 -13.97 -28.08
N GLN A 24 -2.61 -14.91 -27.20
CA GLN A 24 -1.65 -15.60 -26.34
C GLN A 24 -0.66 -16.46 -27.14
N LEU A 25 -1.14 -17.14 -28.18
CA LEU A 25 -0.28 -17.94 -29.06
C LEU A 25 0.71 -17.06 -29.82
N TYR A 26 0.30 -15.89 -30.32
CA TYR A 26 1.24 -14.95 -30.95
C TYR A 26 2.31 -14.49 -29.97
N LYS A 27 1.94 -14.11 -28.74
CA LYS A 27 2.92 -13.73 -27.71
C LYS A 27 3.91 -14.87 -27.42
N SER A 28 3.39 -16.09 -27.22
CA SER A 28 4.23 -17.25 -26.93
C SER A 28 5.20 -17.57 -28.07
N LEU A 29 4.72 -17.53 -29.33
CA LEU A 29 5.55 -17.73 -30.51
C LEU A 29 6.63 -16.65 -30.63
N GLY A 30 6.27 -15.38 -30.43
CA GLY A 30 7.22 -14.27 -30.49
C GLY A 30 8.28 -14.33 -29.39
N GLN A 31 7.90 -14.72 -28.17
CA GLN A 31 8.81 -14.93 -27.06
C GLN A 31 9.80 -16.06 -27.36
N GLU A 32 9.31 -17.22 -27.80
CA GLU A 32 10.14 -18.38 -28.13
C GLU A 32 11.14 -18.07 -29.25
N ALA A 33 10.69 -17.38 -30.30
CA ALA A 33 11.54 -16.99 -31.42
C ALA A 33 12.63 -15.98 -31.02
N LEU A 34 12.30 -15.00 -30.17
CA LEU A 34 13.25 -14.00 -29.70
C LEU A 34 14.25 -14.57 -28.68
N ALA A 35 13.78 -15.44 -27.78
CA ALA A 35 14.61 -16.06 -26.74
C ALA A 35 15.60 -17.09 -27.32
N SER A 36 15.15 -17.92 -28.28
CA SER A 36 16.01 -18.91 -28.94
C SER A 36 17.10 -18.24 -29.80
N GLY A 37 16.82 -17.06 -30.38
CA GLY A 37 17.78 -16.32 -31.19
C GLY A 37 18.19 -17.02 -32.50
N LEU A 38 17.49 -18.11 -32.85
CA LEU A 38 17.78 -18.99 -33.99
C LEU A 38 17.18 -18.51 -35.32
N PHE A 39 16.34 -17.47 -35.29
CA PHE A 39 15.70 -16.93 -36.48
C PHE A 39 16.66 -15.99 -37.25
N GLN A 40 16.88 -16.29 -38.54
CA GLN A 40 17.87 -15.61 -39.41
C GLN A 40 17.23 -14.64 -40.44
N ASP A 41 15.92 -14.43 -40.42
CA ASP A 41 15.28 -13.52 -41.37
C ASP A 41 15.60 -12.06 -41.05
N ASN A 42 16.07 -11.33 -42.07
CA ASN A 42 16.37 -9.90 -41.99
C ASN A 42 15.12 -9.05 -41.66
N SER A 43 13.90 -9.55 -41.93
CA SER A 43 12.64 -8.83 -41.68
C SER A 43 12.28 -8.63 -40.19
N CYS A 44 13.02 -9.29 -39.30
CA CYS A 44 12.80 -9.33 -37.84
C CYS A 44 13.98 -8.77 -37.02
N MET A 45 14.97 -8.14 -37.67
CA MET A 45 16.18 -7.62 -37.00
C MET A 45 15.89 -6.47 -36.03
N ASP A 46 14.90 -5.63 -36.35
CA ASP A 46 14.47 -4.52 -35.48
C ASP A 46 13.90 -5.05 -34.17
N GLU A 47 13.01 -6.05 -34.23
CA GLU A 47 12.46 -6.69 -33.05
C GLU A 47 13.52 -7.37 -32.19
N ARG A 48 14.52 -8.02 -32.82
CA ARG A 48 15.60 -8.67 -32.10
C ARG A 48 16.50 -7.67 -31.37
N THR A 49 16.79 -6.55 -32.01
CA THR A 49 17.58 -5.47 -31.40
C THR A 49 16.83 -4.87 -30.21
N GLU A 50 15.53 -4.62 -30.38
CA GLU A 50 14.67 -4.11 -29.31
C GLU A 50 14.56 -5.10 -28.15
N TYR A 51 14.39 -6.40 -28.42
CA TYR A 51 14.35 -7.45 -27.40
C TYR A 51 15.63 -7.46 -26.56
N ASN A 52 16.80 -7.43 -27.22
CA ASN A 52 18.07 -7.42 -26.52
C ASN A 52 18.26 -6.16 -25.67
N ARG A 53 17.76 -5.00 -26.13
CA ARG A 53 17.76 -3.76 -25.34
C ARG A 53 16.89 -3.91 -24.10
N LEU A 54 15.62 -4.27 -24.28
CA LEU A 54 14.64 -4.42 -23.21
C LEU A 54 15.03 -5.50 -22.20
N TYR A 55 15.58 -6.62 -22.66
CA TYR A 55 16.03 -7.70 -21.77
C TYR A 55 17.20 -7.27 -20.87
N ARG A 56 18.16 -6.50 -21.42
CA ARG A 56 19.27 -5.93 -20.63
C ARG A 56 18.78 -4.88 -19.64
N GLU A 57 17.87 -4.01 -20.09
CA GLU A 57 17.24 -3.00 -19.23
C GLU A 57 16.43 -3.66 -18.11
N GLN A 58 15.68 -4.71 -18.41
CA GLN A 58 14.92 -5.52 -17.44
C GLN A 58 15.85 -6.12 -16.39
N GLY A 59 16.94 -6.75 -16.80
CA GLY A 59 17.93 -7.36 -15.89
C GLY A 59 18.56 -6.33 -14.96
N ALA A 60 19.09 -5.23 -15.52
CA ALA A 60 19.71 -4.16 -14.74
C ALA A 60 18.72 -3.50 -13.76
N LEU A 61 17.45 -3.38 -14.15
CA LEU A 61 16.42 -2.80 -13.32
C LEU A 61 15.96 -3.76 -12.22
N ASN A 62 15.84 -5.05 -12.53
CA ASN A 62 15.54 -6.09 -11.54
C ASN A 62 16.63 -6.17 -10.45
N GLU A 63 17.91 -6.16 -10.85
CA GLU A 63 19.03 -6.13 -9.90
C GLU A 63 18.97 -4.91 -8.98
N ARG A 64 18.62 -3.74 -9.51
CA ARG A 64 18.44 -2.52 -8.70
C ARG A 64 17.26 -2.62 -7.75
N VAL A 65 16.14 -3.17 -8.20
CA VAL A 65 14.94 -3.38 -7.37
C VAL A 65 15.26 -4.32 -6.22
N GLU A 66 15.87 -5.47 -6.51
CA GLU A 66 16.21 -6.46 -5.49
C GLU A 66 17.25 -5.91 -4.50
N LYS A 67 18.31 -5.24 -4.98
CA LYS A 67 19.28 -4.57 -4.10
C LYS A 67 18.62 -3.52 -3.20
N LEU A 68 17.65 -2.76 -3.71
CA LEU A 68 16.94 -1.77 -2.90
C LEU A 68 16.02 -2.44 -1.86
N LYS A 69 15.33 -3.53 -2.21
CA LYS A 69 14.51 -4.28 -1.25
C LYS A 69 15.36 -4.81 -0.10
N THR A 70 16.51 -5.42 -0.40
CA THR A 70 17.42 -5.93 0.64
C THR A 70 17.92 -4.81 1.54
N LEU A 71 18.29 -3.65 0.99
CA LEU A 71 18.75 -2.50 1.78
C LEU A 71 17.65 -1.93 2.69
N LEU A 72 16.40 -1.93 2.23
CA LEU A 72 15.26 -1.47 3.03
C LEU A 72 14.90 -2.46 4.14
N GLU A 73 15.04 -3.75 3.90
CA GLU A 73 14.86 -4.77 4.93
C GLU A 73 15.94 -4.67 6.01
N THR A 74 17.20 -4.50 5.61
CA THR A 74 18.29 -4.28 6.58
C THR A 74 18.12 -2.97 7.33
N GLU A 75 17.71 -1.88 6.68
CA GLU A 75 17.44 -0.60 7.36
C GLU A 75 16.34 -0.76 8.43
N ARG A 76 15.27 -1.49 8.12
CA ARG A 76 14.18 -1.76 9.08
C ARG A 76 14.66 -2.58 10.27
N ALA A 77 15.48 -3.60 10.05
CA ALA A 77 16.05 -4.41 11.12
C ALA A 77 16.94 -3.55 12.04
N VAL A 78 17.89 -2.80 11.46
CA VAL A 78 18.79 -1.92 12.23
C VAL A 78 18.00 -0.84 12.99
N LYS A 79 16.94 -0.26 12.41
CA LYS A 79 16.07 0.70 13.14
C LYS A 79 15.31 0.05 14.29
N ALA A 80 14.87 -1.20 14.13
CA ALA A 80 14.20 -1.93 15.20
C ALA A 80 15.17 -2.19 16.37
N ASP A 81 16.38 -2.65 16.06
CA ASP A 81 17.43 -2.88 17.05
C ASP A 81 17.85 -1.58 17.74
N HIS A 82 18.04 -0.50 16.98
CA HIS A 82 18.33 0.83 17.53
C HIS A 82 17.23 1.31 18.48
N THR A 83 15.95 1.12 18.13
CA THR A 83 14.81 1.52 18.98
C THR A 83 14.74 0.68 20.26
N ARG A 84 14.98 -0.64 20.14
CA ARG A 84 15.04 -1.55 21.28
C ARG A 84 16.18 -1.16 22.23
N LEU A 85 17.38 -0.95 21.69
CA LEU A 85 18.56 -0.58 22.48
C LEU A 85 18.39 0.77 23.17
N LEU A 86 17.82 1.77 22.48
CA LEU A 86 17.44 3.05 23.10
C LEU A 86 16.47 2.89 24.27
N HIS A 87 15.57 1.91 24.20
CA HIS A 87 14.65 1.64 25.30
C HIS A 87 15.39 1.01 26.49
N THR A 88 16.25 0.02 26.23
CA THR A 88 17.09 -0.60 27.27
C THR A 88 17.97 0.44 27.96
N ILE A 89 18.69 1.27 27.20
CA ILE A 89 19.54 2.35 27.75
C ILE A 89 18.73 3.27 28.67
N LYS A 90 17.51 3.65 28.29
CA LYS A 90 16.66 4.52 29.14
C LYS A 90 16.22 3.85 30.44
N VAL A 91 16.02 2.53 30.42
CA VAL A 91 15.68 1.76 31.62
C VAL A 91 16.91 1.67 32.51
N ASP A 92 18.06 1.30 31.94
CA ASP A 92 19.32 1.16 32.68
C ASP A 92 19.83 2.50 33.21
N GLU A 93 19.64 3.63 32.50
CA GLU A 93 19.93 4.98 32.99
C GLU A 93 19.07 5.35 34.21
N ARG A 94 17.80 4.94 34.21
CA ARG A 94 16.90 5.16 35.34
C ARG A 94 17.29 4.29 36.53
N ASP A 95 17.65 3.03 36.28
CA ASP A 95 18.06 2.10 37.32
C ASP A 95 19.41 2.52 37.93
N LEU A 96 20.37 2.92 37.10
CA LEU A 96 21.64 3.50 37.56
C LEU A 96 21.40 4.72 38.45
N ALA A 97 20.55 5.66 38.05
CA ALA A 97 20.24 6.83 38.89
C ALA A 97 19.63 6.45 40.26
N LEU A 98 18.78 5.41 40.30
CA LEU A 98 18.23 4.90 41.57
C LEU A 98 19.30 4.22 42.42
N GLN A 99 20.20 3.45 41.80
CA GLN A 99 21.31 2.79 42.48
C GLN A 99 22.33 3.80 43.02
N GLU A 100 22.66 4.85 42.25
CA GLU A 100 23.50 5.97 42.69
C GLU A 100 22.90 6.70 43.89
N ILE A 101 21.58 6.95 43.90
CA ILE A 101 20.90 7.53 45.06
C ILE A 101 21.00 6.61 46.26
N ALA A 102 20.69 5.32 46.11
CA ALA A 102 20.72 4.35 47.21
C ALA A 102 22.13 4.23 47.80
N LEU A 103 23.15 4.13 46.93
CA LEU A 103 24.55 4.11 47.29
C LEU A 103 24.93 5.38 48.06
N GLY A 104 24.59 6.55 47.52
CA GLY A 104 24.85 7.82 48.17
C GLY A 104 24.17 7.99 49.52
N VAL A 105 22.92 7.56 49.67
CA VAL A 105 22.23 7.54 50.98
C VAL A 105 22.98 6.64 51.96
N SER A 106 23.34 5.42 51.55
CA SER A 106 24.07 4.46 52.38
C SER A 106 25.40 5.03 52.88
N ILE A 107 26.17 5.68 52.01
CA ILE A 107 27.46 6.29 52.38
C ILE A 107 27.29 7.58 53.19
N LEU A 108 26.39 8.48 52.82
CA LEU A 108 26.19 9.73 53.56
C LEU A 108 25.66 9.49 54.98
N ALA A 109 24.91 8.41 55.20
CA ALA A 109 24.45 7.96 56.51
C ALA A 109 25.53 7.23 57.34
N SER A 110 26.62 6.79 56.72
CA SER A 110 27.73 6.13 57.43
C SER A 110 28.47 7.12 58.34
N SER A 111 28.95 6.66 59.49
CA SER A 111 29.76 7.45 60.42
C SER A 111 31.10 7.87 59.80
N LEU A 112 31.69 7.01 58.97
CA LEU A 112 32.93 7.24 58.24
C LEU A 112 32.59 7.39 56.75
N VAL A 113 33.06 8.50 56.14
CA VAL A 113 32.97 8.74 54.69
C VAL A 113 34.34 9.03 54.08
N PRO A 114 34.57 8.69 52.79
CA PRO A 114 35.76 9.12 52.06
C PRO A 114 35.89 10.65 52.02
N GLU A 115 37.12 11.16 51.97
CA GLU A 115 37.38 12.60 51.91
C GLU A 115 36.69 13.28 50.71
N SER A 116 36.59 12.59 49.58
CA SER A 116 35.91 13.06 48.36
C SER A 116 34.41 13.34 48.56
N ILE A 117 33.78 12.74 49.57
CA ILE A 117 32.34 12.84 49.85
C ILE A 117 32.05 13.69 51.09
N PHE A 118 33.06 13.99 51.91
CA PHE A 118 32.90 14.65 53.20
C PHE A 118 32.11 15.99 53.13
N ALA A 119 32.37 16.82 52.12
CA ALA A 119 31.63 18.07 51.93
C ALA A 119 30.13 17.82 51.64
N LEU A 120 29.80 16.76 50.90
CA LEU A 120 28.41 16.38 50.64
C LEU A 120 27.73 15.82 51.89
N LYS A 121 28.47 15.11 52.74
CA LYS A 121 27.96 14.63 54.04
C LYS A 121 27.50 15.78 54.94
N GLN A 122 28.32 16.82 55.09
CA GLN A 122 27.94 17.99 55.90
C GLN A 122 26.66 18.68 55.39
N GLN A 123 26.52 18.79 54.07
CA GLN A 123 25.33 19.36 53.44
C GLN A 123 24.10 18.46 53.63
N TYR A 124 24.30 17.14 53.52
CA TYR A 124 23.26 16.15 53.73
C TYR A 124 22.74 16.16 55.17
N GLU A 125 23.62 16.13 56.17
CA GLU A 125 23.26 16.20 57.59
C GLU A 125 22.51 17.51 57.93
N ALA A 126 22.98 18.65 57.40
CA ALA A 126 22.29 19.93 57.59
C ALA A 126 20.87 19.93 57.01
N LEU A 127 20.67 19.33 55.83
CA LEU A 127 19.36 19.22 55.20
C LEU A 127 18.44 18.23 55.93
N ILE A 128 18.97 17.13 56.48
CA ILE A 128 18.22 16.20 57.32
C ILE A 128 17.68 16.92 58.56
N HIS A 129 18.54 17.66 59.28
CA HIS A 129 18.10 18.44 60.44
C HIS A 129 17.04 19.49 60.08
N GLN A 130 17.24 20.22 58.97
CA GLN A 130 16.22 21.16 58.49
C GLN A 130 14.91 20.49 58.06
N LEU A 131 14.94 19.21 57.68
CA LEU A 131 13.77 18.42 57.32
C LEU A 131 13.00 18.01 58.57
N GLU A 132 13.71 17.48 59.58
CA GLU A 132 13.18 17.14 60.90
C GLU A 132 12.49 18.37 61.52
N GLU A 133 13.16 19.53 61.53
CA GLU A 133 12.57 20.80 62.02
C GLU A 133 11.29 21.18 61.27
N THR A 134 11.24 21.01 59.93
CA THR A 134 10.01 21.30 59.19
C THR A 134 8.90 20.31 59.45
N GLU A 135 9.21 19.04 59.73
CA GLU A 135 8.23 18.03 60.08
C GLU A 135 7.60 18.34 61.45
N ASP A 136 8.41 18.72 62.43
CA ASP A 136 7.96 19.18 63.74
C ASP A 136 7.06 20.42 63.62
N HIS A 137 7.43 21.40 62.78
CA HIS A 137 6.61 22.58 62.54
C HIS A 137 5.28 22.25 61.86
N ILE A 138 5.24 21.29 60.93
CA ILE A 138 3.99 20.82 60.31
C ILE A 138 3.09 20.19 61.38
N ALA A 139 3.65 19.32 62.23
CA ALA A 139 2.91 18.67 63.31
C ALA A 139 2.32 19.69 64.30
N LEU A 140 3.08 20.72 64.66
CA LEU A 140 2.60 21.81 65.51
C LEU A 140 1.44 22.57 64.85
N VAL A 141 1.57 22.93 63.57
CA VAL A 141 0.49 23.59 62.81
C VAL A 141 -0.76 22.70 62.73
N GLU A 142 -0.61 21.38 62.60
CA GLU A 142 -1.74 20.45 62.59
C GLU A 142 -2.51 20.45 63.90
N GLN A 143 -1.82 20.58 65.03
CA GLN A 143 -2.42 20.64 66.38
C GLN A 143 -3.09 21.99 66.71
N GLU A 144 -2.80 23.08 65.98
CA GLU A 144 -3.43 24.39 66.21
C GLU A 144 -4.95 24.37 65.93
N GLU A 145 -5.78 24.81 66.88
CA GLU A 145 -7.22 24.97 66.64
C GLU A 145 -7.53 26.20 65.76
N SER A 146 -8.43 26.05 64.78
CA SER A 146 -8.93 27.17 63.96
C SER A 146 -10.14 27.80 64.63
N LYS A 147 -10.02 29.06 65.05
CA LYS A 147 -11.07 29.78 65.81
C LYS A 147 -12.11 30.47 64.91
N ASP A 148 -11.73 30.75 63.66
CA ASP A 148 -12.58 31.40 62.65
C ASP A 148 -12.11 31.04 61.22
N PHE A 149 -12.85 31.50 60.21
CA PHE A 149 -12.56 31.20 58.81
C PHE A 149 -11.21 31.77 58.33
N PHE A 150 -10.79 32.93 58.84
CA PHE A 150 -9.51 33.54 58.45
C PHE A 150 -8.31 32.81 59.08
N SER A 151 -8.41 32.37 60.33
CA SER A 151 -7.40 31.51 60.98
C SER A 151 -7.33 30.13 60.34
N PHE A 152 -8.44 29.58 59.85
CA PHE A 152 -8.43 28.37 59.03
C PHE A 152 -7.62 28.57 57.74
N ILE A 153 -7.87 29.64 56.96
CA ILE A 153 -7.10 29.94 55.73
C ILE A 153 -5.61 30.17 56.04
N GLY A 154 -5.30 30.91 57.11
CA GLY A 154 -3.92 31.16 57.55
C GLY A 154 -3.19 29.86 57.92
N LYS A 155 -3.85 28.96 58.64
CA LYS A 155 -3.34 27.62 58.97
C LYS A 155 -3.08 26.79 57.71
N GLN A 156 -4.02 26.73 56.76
CA GLN A 156 -3.84 25.98 55.51
C GLN A 156 -2.70 26.52 54.64
N THR A 157 -2.58 27.84 54.54
CA THR A 157 -1.49 28.49 53.79
C THR A 157 -0.12 28.17 54.42
N ARG A 158 0.01 28.26 55.75
CA ARG A 158 1.25 27.88 56.45
C ARG A 158 1.60 26.42 56.23
N LYS A 159 0.61 25.52 56.33
CA LYS A 159 0.80 24.09 56.04
C LYS A 159 1.30 23.87 54.62
N LEU A 160 0.69 24.51 53.62
CA LEU A 160 1.09 24.35 52.22
C LEU A 160 2.52 24.84 51.96
N VAL A 161 2.92 25.98 52.54
CA VAL A 161 4.29 26.50 52.43
C VAL A 161 5.30 25.56 53.07
N LEU A 162 5.01 25.02 54.26
CA LEU A 162 5.87 24.05 54.93
C LEU A 162 5.97 22.73 54.15
N THR A 163 4.87 22.21 53.61
CA THR A 163 4.89 21.02 52.74
C THR A 163 5.69 21.24 51.45
N ALA A 164 5.57 22.43 50.85
CA ALA A 164 6.36 22.79 49.67
C ALA A 164 7.86 22.91 50.00
N SER A 165 8.21 23.51 51.14
CA SER A 165 9.59 23.59 51.63
C SER A 165 10.17 22.19 51.91
N ARG A 166 9.42 21.32 52.58
CA ARG A 166 9.77 19.92 52.83
C ARG A 166 10.07 19.17 51.52
N SER A 167 9.16 19.23 50.55
CA SER A 167 9.36 18.59 49.25
C SER A 167 10.58 19.16 48.49
N GLY A 168 10.87 20.46 48.66
CA GLY A 168 12.08 21.08 48.14
C GLY A 168 13.35 20.46 48.73
N LYS A 169 13.41 20.30 50.05
CA LYS A 169 14.55 19.67 50.76
C LYS A 169 14.70 18.20 50.42
N GLU A 170 13.61 17.43 50.35
CA GLU A 170 13.64 16.01 49.94
C GLU A 170 14.24 15.85 48.53
N ARG A 171 13.93 16.77 47.60
CA ARG A 171 14.55 16.77 46.26
C ARG A 171 16.03 17.14 46.30
N GLU A 172 16.42 18.05 47.19
CA GLU A 172 17.82 18.45 47.35
C GLU A 172 18.67 17.33 47.95
N ILE A 173 18.15 16.67 49.00
CA ILE A 173 18.73 15.45 49.56
C ILE A 173 18.91 14.39 48.48
N LYS A 174 17.89 14.12 47.68
CA LYS A 174 17.99 13.14 46.58
C LYS A 174 19.10 13.49 45.60
N LYS A 175 19.28 14.77 45.25
CA LYS A 175 20.36 15.24 44.36
C LYS A 175 21.74 15.08 44.99
N LEU A 176 21.87 15.40 46.28
CA LEU A 176 23.13 15.22 47.01
C LEU A 176 23.51 13.75 47.14
N SER A 177 22.54 12.89 47.45
CA SER A 177 22.73 11.45 47.48
C SER A 177 23.14 10.92 46.12
N GLN A 178 22.43 11.28 45.04
CA GLN A 178 22.83 10.86 43.70
C GLN A 178 24.27 11.27 43.39
N LYS A 179 24.63 12.54 43.64
CA LYS A 179 25.98 13.05 43.40
C LYS A 179 27.05 12.34 44.25
N ALA A 180 26.73 11.96 45.49
CA ALA A 180 27.64 11.20 46.32
C ALA A 180 27.86 9.78 45.77
N GLY A 181 26.80 9.12 45.30
CA GLY A 181 26.90 7.83 44.62
C GLY A 181 27.70 7.90 43.33
N GLU A 182 27.44 8.90 42.48
CA GLU A 182 28.20 9.16 41.24
C GLU A 182 29.70 9.37 41.52
N LEU A 183 30.04 10.21 42.50
CA LEU A 183 31.43 10.47 42.87
C LEU A 183 32.12 9.20 43.38
N LEU A 184 31.42 8.39 44.16
CA LEU A 184 31.96 7.12 44.65
C LEU A 184 32.22 6.14 43.51
N LEU A 185 31.34 6.07 42.51
CA LEU A 185 31.53 5.20 41.34
C LEU A 185 32.68 5.67 40.44
N GLN A 186 32.92 6.98 40.37
CA GLN A 186 34.01 7.56 39.58
C GLN A 186 35.37 7.49 40.28
N THR A 187 35.38 7.40 41.61
CA THR A 187 36.62 7.29 42.37
C THR A 187 36.97 5.83 42.51
N GLU A 188 38.14 5.43 42.00
CA GLU A 188 38.79 4.18 42.41
C GLU A 188 39.01 4.28 43.92
N LEU A 189 38.11 3.70 44.71
CA LEU A 189 38.27 3.62 46.15
C LEU A 189 39.62 2.97 46.40
N GLY A 190 40.56 3.75 46.97
CA GLY A 190 41.81 3.22 47.49
C GLY A 190 41.56 2.30 48.69
N ASP A 191 42.39 2.38 49.73
CA ASP A 191 42.30 1.55 50.94
C ASP A 191 41.04 1.81 51.83
N TYR A 192 39.93 2.28 51.27
CA TYR A 192 38.71 2.62 52.02
C TYR A 192 37.77 1.42 52.12
N GLU A 193 37.61 0.87 53.33
CA GLU A 193 36.64 -0.19 53.59
C GLU A 193 35.21 0.36 53.61
N LEU A 194 34.44 0.04 52.57
CA LEU A 194 33.00 0.29 52.55
C LEU A 194 32.25 -0.71 53.45
N GLN A 195 31.13 -0.25 54.00
CA GLN A 195 30.15 -1.16 54.61
C GLN A 195 29.63 -2.14 53.55
N GLU A 196 29.27 -3.36 53.96
CA GLU A 196 28.85 -4.45 53.06
C GLU A 196 27.69 -4.04 52.13
N GLU A 197 26.70 -3.31 52.65
CA GLU A 197 25.57 -2.79 51.87
C GLU A 197 26.03 -1.79 50.80
N SER A 198 26.88 -0.82 51.18
CA SER A 198 27.42 0.17 50.23
C SER A 198 28.31 -0.49 49.18
N ALA A 199 29.11 -1.51 49.54
CA ALA A 199 29.93 -2.27 48.62
C ALA A 199 29.07 -3.06 47.61
N SER A 200 27.99 -3.69 48.07
CA SER A 200 27.04 -4.39 47.19
C SER A 200 26.33 -3.45 46.22
N LEU A 201 25.88 -2.28 46.70
CA LEU A 201 25.25 -1.25 45.86
C LEU A 201 26.23 -0.67 44.85
N MET A 202 27.47 -0.43 45.26
CA MET A 202 28.52 0.06 44.36
C MET A 202 28.81 -0.95 43.25
N LYS A 203 28.91 -2.24 43.58
CA LYS A 203 29.11 -3.29 42.58
C LYS A 203 27.95 -3.34 41.57
N LEU A 204 26.71 -3.32 42.04
CA LEU A 204 25.52 -3.32 41.18
C LEU A 204 25.48 -2.09 40.25
N ALA A 205 25.79 -0.91 40.79
CA ALA A 205 25.85 0.32 40.02
C ALA A 205 27.01 0.31 39.02
N GLY A 206 28.17 -0.22 39.40
CA GLY A 206 29.31 -0.42 38.51
C GLY A 206 28.98 -1.36 37.33
N GLU A 207 28.37 -2.50 37.60
CA GLU A 207 27.92 -3.44 36.56
C GLU A 207 26.88 -2.80 35.61
N THR A 208 25.97 -1.97 36.14
CA THR A 208 24.97 -1.26 35.34
C THR A 208 25.63 -0.16 34.48
N LEU A 209 26.61 0.56 35.02
CA LEU A 209 27.37 1.59 34.31
C LEU A 209 28.22 0.98 33.17
N GLU A 210 28.91 -0.13 33.43
CA GLU A 210 29.65 -0.87 32.40
C GLU A 210 28.73 -1.35 31.28
N ARG A 211 27.54 -1.87 31.63
CA ARG A 211 26.53 -2.28 30.64
C ARG A 211 26.08 -1.10 29.79
N LEU A 212 25.75 0.04 30.40
CA LEU A 212 25.38 1.27 29.69
C LEU A 212 26.47 1.76 28.74
N HIS A 213 27.74 1.65 29.13
CA HIS A 213 28.86 1.97 28.25
C HIS A 213 28.90 1.04 27.04
N GLY A 214 28.73 -0.27 27.24
CA GLY A 214 28.62 -1.25 26.16
C GLY A 214 27.45 -0.96 25.21
N GLU A 215 26.26 -0.75 25.78
CA GLU A 215 25.05 -0.44 25.00
C GLU A 215 25.18 0.88 24.22
N ARG A 216 25.82 1.91 24.78
CA ARG A 216 26.09 3.17 24.07
C ARG A 216 27.08 2.99 22.92
N ALA A 217 28.08 2.12 23.08
CA ALA A 217 29.00 1.77 22.01
C ALA A 217 28.27 1.02 20.88
N GLU A 218 27.46 0.02 21.21
CA GLU A 218 26.60 -0.69 20.26
C GLU A 218 25.63 0.26 19.53
N LEU A 219 25.04 1.22 20.24
CA LEU A 219 24.17 2.23 19.64
C LEU A 219 24.92 3.11 18.63
N ALA A 220 26.17 3.45 18.90
CA ALA A 220 27.02 4.18 17.97
C ALA A 220 27.33 3.35 16.71
N GLU A 221 27.60 2.06 16.85
CA GLU A 221 27.78 1.14 15.72
C GLU A 221 26.52 1.00 14.86
N LEU A 222 25.34 0.90 15.50
CA LEU A 222 24.06 0.88 14.79
C LEU A 222 23.82 2.19 14.02
N ASN A 223 24.17 3.34 14.59
CA ASN A 223 24.06 4.63 13.91
C ASN A 223 25.00 4.72 12.70
N GLN A 224 26.25 4.28 12.83
CA GLN A 224 27.17 4.18 11.70
C GLN A 224 26.64 3.25 10.61
N SER A 225 26.04 2.13 11.00
CA SER A 225 25.41 1.18 10.08
C SER A 225 24.23 1.80 9.33
N LEU A 226 23.38 2.60 10.00
CA LEU A 226 22.29 3.34 9.36
C LEU A 226 22.82 4.38 8.37
N GLU A 227 23.87 5.12 8.73
CA GLU A 227 24.50 6.09 7.82
C GLU A 227 25.11 5.43 6.58
N ALA A 228 25.75 4.26 6.75
CA ALA A 228 26.27 3.47 5.64
C ALA A 228 25.15 3.01 4.70
N LEU A 229 24.06 2.45 5.25
CA LEU A 229 22.89 2.04 4.47
C LEU A 229 22.25 3.24 3.74
N HIS A 230 22.19 4.41 4.36
CA HIS A 230 21.68 5.63 3.73
C HIS A 230 22.56 6.09 2.57
N LYS A 231 23.89 6.01 2.69
CA LYS A 231 24.81 6.31 1.58
C LYS A 231 24.63 5.32 0.43
N GLU A 232 24.56 4.02 0.70
CA GLU A 232 24.33 3.00 -0.33
C GLU A 232 22.99 3.21 -1.07
N MET A 233 21.93 3.57 -0.33
CA MET A 233 20.64 3.91 -0.94
C MET A 233 20.73 5.21 -1.78
N GLN A 234 21.51 6.21 -1.35
CA GLN A 234 21.70 7.44 -2.13
C GLN A 234 22.47 7.18 -3.43
N GLU A 235 23.50 6.32 -3.41
CA GLU A 235 24.25 5.92 -4.60
C GLU A 235 23.39 5.22 -5.65
N LEU A 236 22.30 4.55 -5.23
CA LEU A 236 21.29 3.98 -6.11
C LEU A 236 20.36 5.03 -6.74
N GLY A 237 20.60 6.33 -6.53
CA GLY A 237 19.85 7.44 -7.14
C GLY A 237 18.60 7.86 -6.37
N LEU A 238 18.49 7.48 -5.10
CA LEU A 238 17.29 7.64 -4.28
C LEU A 238 17.41 8.88 -3.38
N LYS A 239 17.42 10.07 -3.99
CA LYS A 239 17.66 11.32 -3.24
C LYS A 239 16.51 11.73 -2.30
N ASP A 240 15.26 11.41 -2.63
CA ASP A 240 14.12 12.07 -1.98
C ASP A 240 13.18 11.15 -1.17
N SER A 241 13.23 9.82 -1.35
CA SER A 241 12.49 8.83 -0.53
C SER A 241 12.69 7.41 -1.08
N PRO A 242 13.38 6.50 -0.36
CA PRO A 242 13.60 5.13 -0.81
C PRO A 242 12.31 4.35 -1.16
N PRO A 243 11.21 4.45 -0.38
CA PRO A 243 9.93 3.82 -0.75
C PRO A 243 9.33 4.34 -2.06
N ARG A 244 9.42 5.65 -2.32
CA ARG A 244 8.91 6.23 -3.59
C ARG A 244 9.75 5.78 -4.76
N ALA A 245 11.06 5.68 -4.57
CA ALA A 245 11.97 5.30 -5.62
C ALA A 245 11.86 3.79 -5.96
N LEU A 246 11.65 2.92 -4.97
CA LEU A 246 11.29 1.51 -5.21
C LEU A 246 10.03 1.41 -6.08
N LYS A 247 8.96 2.13 -5.71
CA LYS A 247 7.72 2.15 -6.49
C LYS A 247 7.91 2.67 -7.92
N ASN A 248 8.81 3.62 -8.12
CA ASN A 248 9.13 4.14 -9.45
C ASN A 248 9.91 3.11 -10.28
N LEU A 249 10.86 2.40 -9.67
CA LEU A 249 11.57 1.30 -10.33
C LEU A 249 10.61 0.17 -10.68
N GLU A 250 9.75 -0.27 -9.77
CA GLU A 250 8.72 -1.29 -10.06
C GLU A 250 7.80 -0.88 -11.22
N ARG A 251 7.44 0.40 -11.32
CA ARG A 251 6.68 0.93 -12.46
C ARG A 251 7.48 0.88 -13.76
N GLN A 252 8.77 1.20 -13.72
CA GLN A 252 9.65 1.08 -14.90
C GLN A 252 9.80 -0.39 -15.30
N TYR A 253 9.94 -1.29 -14.34
CA TYR A 253 9.97 -2.74 -14.56
C TYR A 253 8.71 -3.23 -15.27
N GLN A 254 7.55 -2.83 -14.77
CA GLN A 254 6.28 -3.20 -15.38
C GLN A 254 6.14 -2.65 -16.80
N LYS A 255 6.59 -1.42 -17.05
CA LYS A 255 6.61 -0.85 -18.41
C LYS A 255 7.46 -1.69 -19.37
N ILE A 256 8.64 -2.14 -18.94
CA ILE A 256 9.50 -3.00 -19.76
C ILE A 256 8.81 -4.34 -20.04
N ILE A 257 8.12 -4.93 -19.05
CA ILE A 257 7.31 -6.14 -19.26
C ILE A 257 6.22 -5.89 -20.30
N ASP A 258 5.49 -4.79 -20.18
CA ASP A 258 4.41 -4.45 -21.12
C ASP A 258 4.96 -4.21 -22.54
N GLU A 259 6.12 -3.57 -22.66
CA GLU A 259 6.82 -3.36 -23.93
C GLU A 259 7.31 -4.67 -24.56
N LEU A 260 7.86 -5.59 -23.74
CA LEU A 260 8.22 -6.95 -24.17
C LEU A 260 6.98 -7.72 -24.65
N ASP A 261 5.86 -7.62 -23.95
CA ASP A 261 4.60 -8.26 -24.31
C ASP A 261 4.08 -7.82 -25.69
N ILE A 262 4.15 -6.51 -25.97
CA ILE A 262 3.80 -5.94 -27.27
C ILE A 262 4.79 -6.41 -28.34
N LEU A 263 6.08 -6.45 -28.01
CA LEU A 263 7.13 -6.92 -28.91
C LEU A 263 6.94 -8.39 -29.29
N PHE A 264 6.61 -9.25 -28.31
CA PHE A 264 6.30 -10.66 -28.52
C PHE A 264 5.09 -10.83 -29.43
N GLU A 265 4.00 -10.11 -29.17
CA GLU A 265 2.82 -10.16 -30.03
C GLU A 265 3.14 -9.74 -31.48
N ARG A 266 3.89 -8.63 -31.64
CA ARG A 266 4.31 -8.13 -32.96
C ARG A 266 5.16 -9.15 -33.69
N MET A 267 6.13 -9.76 -32.99
CA MET A 267 6.99 -10.79 -33.55
C MET A 267 6.19 -12.03 -33.96
N GLY A 268 5.34 -12.57 -33.09
CA GLY A 268 4.53 -13.75 -33.39
C GLY A 268 3.59 -13.54 -34.58
N LYS A 269 3.00 -12.35 -34.71
CA LYS A 269 2.18 -11.99 -35.88
C LYS A 269 2.99 -11.92 -37.18
N LYS A 270 4.25 -11.45 -37.14
CA LYS A 270 5.14 -11.45 -38.32
C LYS A 270 5.49 -12.87 -38.72
N LEU A 271 5.88 -13.70 -37.75
CA LEU A 271 6.25 -15.11 -37.97
C LEU A 271 5.10 -15.95 -38.49
N ALA A 272 3.88 -15.72 -37.99
CA ALA A 272 2.68 -16.40 -38.48
C ALA A 272 2.33 -16.07 -39.94
N ARG A 273 2.98 -15.08 -40.55
CA ARG A 273 2.76 -14.68 -41.95
C ARG A 273 3.93 -15.03 -42.86
N SER A 274 5.06 -15.47 -42.31
CA SER A 274 6.26 -15.82 -43.07
C SER A 274 6.46 -17.35 -43.11
N ASP A 275 7.24 -17.81 -44.09
CA ASP A 275 7.69 -19.21 -44.16
C ASP A 275 8.72 -19.44 -43.05
N ALA A 276 8.25 -19.66 -41.83
CA ALA A 276 9.06 -19.73 -40.62
C ALA A 276 9.77 -21.10 -40.46
N ALA A 277 10.47 -21.53 -41.51
CA ALA A 277 11.16 -22.82 -41.60
C ALA A 277 12.31 -22.97 -40.59
N SER A 278 12.81 -21.86 -40.04
CA SER A 278 13.93 -21.84 -39.08
C SER A 278 13.50 -21.70 -37.61
N LEU A 279 12.23 -22.00 -37.28
CA LEU A 279 11.77 -22.05 -35.89
C LEU A 279 12.22 -23.34 -35.19
N THR A 280 12.29 -23.28 -33.86
CA THR A 280 12.42 -24.47 -32.99
C THR A 280 11.20 -25.39 -33.18
N PRO A 281 11.29 -26.70 -32.83
CA PRO A 281 10.14 -27.60 -32.85
C PRO A 281 8.93 -27.04 -32.09
N GLU A 282 9.18 -26.46 -30.92
CA GLU A 282 8.17 -25.80 -30.09
C GLU A 282 7.56 -24.58 -30.80
N GLY A 283 8.38 -23.79 -31.50
CA GLY A 283 7.91 -22.69 -32.33
C GLY A 283 7.06 -23.16 -33.53
N GLN A 284 7.38 -24.31 -34.13
CA GLN A 284 6.58 -24.90 -35.20
C GLN A 284 5.24 -25.42 -34.71
N ASP A 285 5.19 -26.03 -33.52
CA ASP A 285 3.94 -26.47 -32.88
C ASP A 285 3.01 -25.28 -32.59
N LEU A 286 3.56 -24.20 -32.03
CA LEU A 286 2.82 -22.95 -31.79
C LEU A 286 2.29 -22.35 -33.10
N LEU A 287 3.11 -22.34 -34.15
CA LEU A 287 2.70 -21.86 -35.47
C LEU A 287 1.57 -22.71 -36.07
N HIS A 288 1.66 -24.04 -35.93
CA HIS A 288 0.60 -24.95 -36.35
C HIS A 288 -0.71 -24.68 -35.61
N GLU A 289 -0.64 -24.51 -34.28
CA GLU A 289 -1.81 -24.19 -33.46
C GLU A 289 -2.44 -22.84 -33.86
N ILE A 290 -1.61 -21.83 -34.15
CA ILE A 290 -2.07 -20.53 -34.66
C ILE A 290 -2.88 -20.72 -35.95
N HIS A 291 -2.38 -21.50 -36.91
CA HIS A 291 -3.09 -21.75 -38.17
C HIS A 291 -4.40 -22.49 -37.96
N LEU A 292 -4.46 -23.46 -37.04
CA LEU A 292 -5.70 -24.15 -36.68
C LEU A 292 -6.73 -23.18 -36.09
N VAL A 293 -6.31 -22.36 -35.13
CA VAL A 293 -7.18 -21.35 -34.48
C VAL A 293 -7.68 -20.31 -35.49
N GLN A 294 -6.84 -19.87 -36.42
CA GLN A 294 -7.24 -18.96 -37.51
C GLN A 294 -8.28 -19.61 -38.44
N ALA A 295 -8.10 -20.88 -38.80
CA ALA A 295 -9.06 -21.62 -39.62
C ALA A 295 -10.42 -21.76 -38.91
N ASP A 296 -10.41 -22.12 -37.63
CA ASP A 296 -11.61 -22.20 -36.81
C ASP A 296 -12.33 -20.85 -36.68
N LEU A 297 -11.57 -19.76 -36.48
CA LEU A 297 -12.12 -18.39 -36.45
C LEU A 297 -12.77 -18.02 -37.78
N ALA A 298 -12.18 -18.38 -38.92
CA ALA A 298 -12.77 -18.13 -40.23
C ALA A 298 -14.10 -18.88 -40.40
N ILE A 299 -14.18 -20.14 -39.94
CA ILE A 299 -15.42 -20.94 -39.96
C ILE A 299 -16.48 -20.32 -39.04
N ILE A 300 -16.11 -19.92 -37.82
CA ILE A 300 -17.00 -19.26 -36.86
C ILE A 300 -17.53 -17.95 -37.44
N GLY A 301 -16.65 -17.11 -38.02
CA GLY A 301 -17.02 -15.84 -38.64
C GLY A 301 -18.04 -16.02 -39.76
N ARG A 302 -17.82 -17.00 -40.65
CA ARG A 302 -18.77 -17.34 -41.71
C ARG A 302 -20.12 -17.81 -41.16
N ASN A 303 -20.12 -18.62 -40.10
CA ASN A 303 -21.36 -19.09 -39.46
C ASN A 303 -22.14 -17.95 -38.79
N ILE A 304 -21.44 -16.99 -38.18
CA ILE A 304 -22.03 -15.77 -37.62
C ILE A 304 -22.69 -14.94 -38.73
N GLU A 305 -22.01 -14.75 -39.86
CA GLU A 305 -22.53 -14.01 -41.01
C GLU A 305 -23.80 -14.66 -41.58
N ILE A 306 -23.78 -16.00 -41.77
CA ILE A 306 -24.92 -16.77 -42.23
C ILE A 306 -26.11 -16.59 -41.28
N LEU A 307 -25.92 -16.83 -39.97
CA LEU A 307 -27.00 -16.72 -38.98
C LEU A 307 -27.55 -15.30 -38.85
N THR A 308 -26.68 -14.29 -38.96
CA THR A 308 -27.09 -12.88 -38.94
C THR A 308 -27.95 -12.56 -40.16
N THR A 309 -27.55 -13.05 -41.34
CA THR A 309 -28.30 -12.89 -42.59
C THR A 309 -29.65 -13.62 -42.53
N GLU A 310 -29.69 -14.86 -42.04
CA GLU A 310 -30.93 -15.62 -41.86
C GLU A 310 -31.92 -14.91 -40.93
N LEU A 311 -31.42 -14.35 -39.82
CA LEU A 311 -32.25 -13.58 -38.89
C LEU A 311 -32.80 -12.31 -39.56
N ARG A 312 -32.01 -11.65 -40.41
CA ARG A 312 -32.45 -10.46 -41.16
C ARG A 312 -33.51 -10.80 -42.20
N ILE A 313 -33.32 -11.88 -42.95
CA ILE A 313 -34.32 -12.39 -43.91
C ILE A 313 -35.64 -12.69 -43.19
N ALA A 314 -35.59 -13.38 -42.05
CA ALA A 314 -36.79 -13.69 -41.27
C ALA A 314 -37.53 -12.44 -40.76
N GLN A 315 -36.80 -11.38 -40.40
CA GLN A 315 -37.40 -10.09 -40.03
C GLN A 315 -38.10 -9.44 -41.22
N LEU A 316 -37.41 -9.34 -42.36
CA LEU A 316 -37.96 -8.75 -43.58
C LEU A 316 -39.18 -9.53 -44.09
N GLN A 317 -39.16 -10.87 -44.01
CA GLN A 317 -40.32 -11.69 -44.34
C GLN A 317 -41.53 -11.37 -43.43
N LYS A 318 -41.30 -11.18 -42.12
CA LYS A 318 -42.36 -10.79 -41.18
C LYS A 318 -42.91 -9.39 -41.52
N GLU A 319 -42.07 -8.45 -41.93
CA GLU A 319 -42.49 -7.12 -42.38
C GLU A 319 -43.29 -7.19 -43.69
N ILE A 320 -42.84 -7.98 -44.66
CA ILE A 320 -43.58 -8.23 -45.92
C ILE A 320 -44.96 -8.81 -45.62
N SER A 321 -45.06 -9.81 -44.74
CA SER A 321 -46.35 -10.39 -44.35
C SER A 321 -47.30 -9.35 -43.73
N LYS A 322 -46.78 -8.45 -42.88
CA LYS A 322 -47.58 -7.34 -42.33
C LYS A 322 -48.04 -6.39 -43.42
N LEU A 323 -47.15 -5.98 -44.33
CA LEU A 323 -47.48 -5.08 -45.43
C LEU A 323 -48.51 -5.71 -46.38
N LYS A 324 -48.39 -7.01 -46.68
CA LYS A 324 -49.39 -7.74 -47.46
C LYS A 324 -50.76 -7.74 -46.80
N GLU A 325 -50.83 -7.92 -45.48
CA GLU A 325 -52.08 -7.84 -44.75
C GLU A 325 -52.67 -6.43 -44.80
N THR A 326 -51.84 -5.39 -44.62
CA THR A 326 -52.27 -4.00 -44.75
C THR A 326 -52.80 -3.70 -46.17
N ILE A 327 -52.10 -4.13 -47.22
CA ILE A 327 -52.55 -3.97 -48.61
C ILE A 327 -53.90 -4.66 -48.81
N ARG A 328 -54.05 -5.90 -48.34
CA ARG A 328 -55.31 -6.64 -48.44
C ARG A 328 -56.47 -5.88 -47.78
N VAL A 329 -56.26 -5.34 -46.58
CA VAL A 329 -57.26 -4.54 -45.87
C VAL A 329 -57.64 -3.28 -46.66
N HIS A 330 -56.68 -2.61 -47.30
CA HIS A 330 -56.94 -1.46 -48.16
C HIS A 330 -57.69 -1.84 -49.45
N ASP A 331 -57.34 -2.94 -50.10
CA ASP A 331 -58.05 -3.44 -51.30
C ASP A 331 -59.51 -3.78 -50.98
N GLU A 332 -59.76 -4.45 -49.85
CA GLU A 332 -61.11 -4.75 -49.37
C GLU A 332 -61.91 -3.45 -49.11
N ARG A 333 -61.26 -2.43 -48.54
CA ARG A 333 -61.88 -1.11 -48.35
C ARG A 333 -62.19 -0.40 -49.67
N GLN A 334 -61.27 -0.41 -50.62
CA GLN A 334 -61.46 0.22 -51.93
C GLN A 334 -62.62 -0.43 -52.70
N LYS A 335 -62.77 -1.76 -52.61
CA LYS A 335 -63.93 -2.46 -53.18
C LYS A 335 -65.24 -2.00 -52.57
N ARG A 336 -65.30 -1.84 -51.24
CA ARG A 336 -66.50 -1.32 -50.55
C ARG A 336 -66.80 0.12 -50.96
N GLU A 337 -65.78 0.98 -51.01
CA GLU A 337 -65.95 2.37 -51.45
C GLU A 337 -66.42 2.45 -52.92
N GLY A 338 -65.90 1.58 -53.80
CA GLY A 338 -66.36 1.45 -55.18
C GLY A 338 -67.83 1.05 -55.31
N GLN A 339 -68.31 0.12 -54.46
CA GLN A 339 -69.73 -0.24 -54.40
C GLN A 339 -70.60 0.95 -53.98
N ILE A 340 -70.18 1.70 -52.95
CA ILE A 340 -70.90 2.91 -52.49
C ILE A 340 -71.01 3.95 -53.61
N ILE A 341 -69.94 4.16 -54.39
CA ILE A 341 -69.95 5.09 -55.53
C ILE A 341 -70.92 4.60 -56.60
N ALA A 342 -70.92 3.31 -56.93
CA ALA A 342 -71.83 2.73 -57.91
C ALA A 342 -73.30 2.90 -57.49
N ASP A 343 -73.62 2.64 -56.21
CA ASP A 343 -74.95 2.85 -55.66
C ASP A 343 -75.38 4.33 -55.75
N ALA A 344 -74.45 5.26 -55.46
CA ALA A 344 -74.71 6.69 -55.58
C ALA A 344 -74.94 7.11 -57.04
N GLN A 345 -74.17 6.57 -57.99
CA GLN A 345 -74.35 6.84 -59.43
C GLN A 345 -75.71 6.34 -59.91
N GLN A 346 -76.10 5.12 -59.54
CA GLN A 346 -77.42 4.58 -59.87
C GLN A 346 -78.52 5.49 -59.33
N LYS A 347 -78.40 5.93 -58.07
CA LYS A 347 -79.37 6.84 -57.46
C LYS A 347 -79.43 8.21 -58.14
N ILE A 348 -78.29 8.73 -58.62
CA ILE A 348 -78.25 9.94 -59.44
C ILE A 348 -79.01 9.72 -60.75
N SER A 349 -78.81 8.58 -61.42
CA SER A 349 -79.53 8.27 -62.66
C SER A 349 -81.04 8.18 -62.43
N GLU A 350 -81.49 7.47 -61.39
CA GLU A 350 -82.90 7.36 -61.01
C GLU A 350 -83.52 8.73 -60.68
N LEU A 351 -82.81 9.55 -59.91
CA LEU A 351 -83.25 10.92 -59.61
C LEU A 351 -83.27 11.78 -60.87
N SER A 352 -82.33 11.61 -61.79
CA SER A 352 -82.26 12.36 -63.06
C SER A 352 -83.43 11.99 -63.97
N GLU A 353 -83.79 10.71 -64.06
CA GLU A 353 -84.99 10.24 -64.77
C GLU A 353 -86.27 10.83 -64.15
N THR A 354 -86.34 10.83 -62.81
CA THR A 354 -87.48 11.44 -62.08
C THR A 354 -87.59 12.94 -62.37
N ILE A 355 -86.46 13.66 -62.36
CA ILE A 355 -86.41 15.09 -62.71
C ILE A 355 -86.89 15.31 -64.15
N GLN A 356 -86.42 14.52 -65.11
CA GLN A 356 -86.86 14.64 -66.51
C GLN A 356 -88.36 14.38 -66.67
N GLN A 357 -88.90 13.38 -65.96
CA GLN A 357 -90.34 13.11 -65.96
C GLN A 357 -91.13 14.28 -65.38
N LEU A 358 -90.69 14.86 -64.26
CA LEU A 358 -91.33 16.03 -63.64
C LEU A 358 -91.22 17.28 -64.52
N GLN A 359 -90.11 17.47 -65.23
CA GLN A 359 -89.94 18.57 -66.19
C GLN A 359 -90.94 18.49 -67.35
N ARG A 360 -91.21 17.28 -67.88
CA ARG A 360 -92.22 17.06 -68.92
C ARG A 360 -93.66 17.33 -68.47
N VAL A 361 -93.93 17.35 -67.17
CA VAL A 361 -95.25 17.68 -66.61
C VAL A 361 -95.39 19.21 -66.41
N LEU A 362 -94.28 19.93 -66.36
CA LEU A 362 -94.25 21.40 -66.23
C LEU A 362 -94.29 22.13 -67.58
N GLU A 363 -94.00 21.44 -68.69
CA GLU A 363 -94.31 21.84 -70.07
C GLU A 363 -95.77 21.52 -70.42
#